data_AF-A0A3R7RFJ8-F1
#
_entry.id   AF-A0A3R7RFJ8-F1
#
_cell.length_a   1.000
_cell.length_b   1.000
_cell.length_c   1.000
_cell.angle_alpha   90.00
_cell.angle_beta   90.00
_cell.angle_gamma   90.00
#
_symmetry.space_group_name_H-M   'P 1'
#
loop_
_entity.id
_entity.type
_entity.pdbx_description
1 polymer ?
#
loop_
_entity_poly.entity_id
_entity_poly.type
_entity_poly.pdbx_seq_one_letter_code
_entity_poly.pdbx_strand_id
1 'polypeptide(L)'
;MISGDTIRVRFVLSGACYPGYSGRQLQMQVPIVRKDGSPMKTMDLKSQIRREWPSDLSEMQETIKTIEMKILRTGKLLPDDTPLRSVITTTEMQDCSVSAGTPNPHDEEQKWLLMHLVFQRCSNALKQDKGDDKATVGRKKETGSSESRCCIIM
;
A
#
# COMPACT_ATOMS: atom_id res chain seq x y z
N MET A 1 -28.27 2.81 14.36
CA MET A 1 -27.28 2.05 13.58
C MET A 1 -26.46 3.09 12.81
N ILE A 2 -25.19 3.26 13.15
CA ILE A 2 -24.33 4.19 12.41
C ILE A 2 -24.01 3.48 11.10
N SER A 3 -24.70 3.85 10.03
CA SER A 3 -24.29 3.49 8.67
C SER A 3 -22.90 4.08 8.49
N GLY A 4 -21.86 3.26 8.67
CA GLY A 4 -20.50 3.70 8.48
C GLY A 4 -20.33 4.06 7.01
N ASP A 5 -20.05 5.34 6.74
CA ASP A 5 -19.78 5.85 5.40
C ASP A 5 -18.73 4.94 4.75
N THR A 6 -19.16 4.17 3.76
CA THR A 6 -18.31 3.24 3.01
C THR A 6 -18.11 3.83 1.63
N ILE A 7 -16.88 3.82 1.16
CA ILE A 7 -16.52 4.34 -0.16
C ILE A 7 -15.97 3.26 -1.06
N ARG A 8 -16.18 3.43 -2.37
CA ARG A 8 -15.56 2.63 -3.42
C ARG A 8 -14.14 3.13 -3.68
N VAL A 9 -13.16 2.25 -3.53
CA VAL A 9 -11.74 2.55 -3.80
C VAL A 9 -11.20 1.60 -4.86
N ARG A 10 -10.54 2.18 -5.85
CA ARG A 10 -9.84 1.46 -6.92
C ARG A 10 -8.34 1.69 -6.75
N PHE A 11 -7.62 0.63 -6.43
CA PHE A 11 -6.17 0.63 -6.34
C PHE A 11 -5.55 0.20 -7.66
N VAL A 12 -4.67 1.02 -8.22
CA VAL A 12 -3.77 0.62 -9.30
C VAL A 12 -2.55 -0.02 -8.68
N LEU A 13 -2.36 -1.30 -8.97
CA LEU A 13 -1.24 -2.09 -8.48
C LEU A 13 0.01 -1.63 -9.21
N SER A 14 0.98 -1.17 -8.42
CA SER A 14 2.22 -0.56 -8.89
C SER A 14 3.38 -1.25 -8.19
N GLY A 15 4.42 -1.64 -8.90
CA GLY A 15 5.57 -2.26 -8.22
C GLY A 15 6.51 -2.98 -9.16
N ALA A 16 7.80 -2.83 -8.88
CA ALA A 16 8.89 -3.47 -9.63
C ALA A 16 9.02 -4.98 -9.34
N CYS A 17 8.30 -5.51 -8.35
CA CYS A 17 8.54 -6.86 -7.86
C CYS A 17 7.80 -7.95 -8.64
N TYR A 18 6.71 -7.60 -9.34
CA TYR A 18 5.93 -8.52 -10.18
C TYR A 18 5.43 -7.78 -11.44
N PRO A 19 6.18 -7.84 -12.56
CA PRO A 19 5.82 -7.14 -13.80
C PRO A 19 4.42 -7.47 -14.32
N GLY A 20 3.95 -8.71 -14.16
CA GLY A 20 2.61 -9.16 -14.56
C GLY A 20 1.45 -8.50 -13.78
N TYR A 21 1.76 -7.74 -12.73
CA TYR A 21 0.76 -7.03 -11.92
C TYR A 21 0.72 -5.53 -12.15
N SER A 22 1.75 -4.97 -12.76
CA SER A 22 1.82 -3.52 -12.97
C SER A 22 0.64 -3.08 -13.84
N GLY A 23 -0.17 -2.17 -13.32
CA GLY A 23 -1.37 -1.67 -14.01
C GLY A 23 -2.64 -2.47 -13.78
N ARG A 24 -2.58 -3.63 -13.10
CA ARG A 24 -3.80 -4.34 -12.64
C ARG A 24 -4.51 -3.50 -11.59
N GLN A 25 -5.81 -3.73 -11.42
CA GLN A 25 -6.64 -2.96 -10.51
C GLN A 25 -7.26 -3.86 -9.43
N LEU A 26 -7.22 -3.39 -8.19
CA LEU A 26 -7.94 -3.96 -7.06
C LEU A 26 -9.07 -3.00 -6.69
N GLN A 27 -10.31 -3.48 -6.75
CA GLN A 27 -11.50 -2.69 -6.43
C GLN A 27 -12.11 -3.21 -5.13
N MET A 28 -12.35 -2.33 -4.16
CA MET A 28 -12.95 -2.71 -2.89
C MET A 28 -13.76 -1.59 -2.26
N GLN A 29 -14.66 -1.97 -1.35
CA GLN A 29 -15.41 -1.05 -0.51
C GLN A 29 -14.70 -0.88 0.83
N VAL A 30 -14.43 0.36 1.21
CA VAL A 30 -13.62 0.70 2.38
C VAL A 30 -14.45 1.58 3.31
N PRO A 31 -14.62 1.19 4.58
CA PRO A 31 -15.28 2.05 5.55
C PRO A 31 -14.37 3.23 5.92
N ILE A 32 -14.95 4.41 6.09
CA ILE A 32 -14.21 5.62 6.52
C ILE A 32 -13.99 5.63 8.03
N VAL A 33 -14.86 4.94 8.76
CA VAL A 33 -14.87 4.82 10.21
C VAL A 33 -14.83 3.33 10.57
N ARG A 34 -14.01 2.97 11.54
CA ARG A 34 -13.94 1.60 12.06
C ARG A 34 -15.22 1.25 12.83
N LYS A 35 -15.39 -0.04 13.15
CA LYS A 35 -16.54 -0.53 13.94
C LYS A 35 -16.62 0.05 15.35
N ASP A 36 -15.49 0.49 15.90
CA ASP A 36 -15.38 1.14 17.22
C ASP A 36 -15.68 2.65 17.18
N GLY A 37 -16.01 3.20 16.01
CA GLY A 37 -16.26 4.64 15.83
C GLY A 37 -15.01 5.49 15.60
N SER A 38 -13.81 4.90 15.67
CA SER A 38 -12.56 5.62 15.39
C SER A 38 -12.32 5.80 13.89
N PRO A 39 -11.61 6.86 13.45
CA PRO A 39 -11.29 7.05 12.05
C PRO A 39 -10.47 5.89 11.49
N MET A 40 -10.83 5.41 10.30
CA MET A 40 -10.02 4.42 9.60
C MET A 40 -8.70 5.06 9.17
N LYS A 41 -7.58 4.39 9.43
CA LYS A 41 -6.23 4.84 9.08
C LYS A 41 -5.69 4.04 7.89
N THR A 42 -4.65 4.54 7.25
CA THR A 42 -3.95 3.84 6.16
C THR A 42 -3.46 2.45 6.58
N MET A 43 -2.98 2.27 7.81
CA MET A 43 -2.57 0.95 8.32
C MET A 43 -3.73 -0.05 8.37
N ASP A 44 -4.93 0.40 8.74
CA ASP A 44 -6.11 -0.47 8.77
C ASP A 44 -6.53 -0.86 7.35
N LEU A 45 -6.42 0.08 6.40
CA LEU A 45 -6.69 -0.15 4.99
C LEU A 45 -5.74 -1.20 4.41
N LYS A 46 -4.43 -1.10 4.69
CA LYS A 46 -3.46 -2.14 4.34
C LYS A 46 -3.84 -3.48 4.95
N SER A 47 -4.26 -3.50 6.20
CA SER A 47 -4.69 -4.72 6.90
C SER A 47 -5.94 -5.33 6.26
N GLN A 48 -6.90 -4.51 5.83
CA GLN A 48 -8.10 -4.96 5.12
C GLN A 48 -7.74 -5.57 3.76
N ILE A 49 -6.89 -4.90 2.97
CA ILE A 49 -6.41 -5.39 1.67
C ILE A 49 -5.78 -6.79 1.81
N ARG A 50 -5.00 -7.05 2.86
CA ARG A 50 -4.41 -8.39 3.10
C ARG A 50 -5.45 -9.46 3.37
N ARG A 51 -6.49 -9.13 4.15
CA ARG A 51 -7.54 -10.09 4.55
C ARG A 51 -8.50 -10.40 3.41
N GLU A 52 -8.81 -9.39 2.61
CA GLU A 52 -9.81 -9.42 1.53
C GLU A 52 -9.15 -9.48 0.15
N TRP A 53 -7.90 -9.96 0.08
CA TRP A 53 -7.17 -10.07 -1.17
C TRP A 53 -7.94 -10.99 -2.12
N PRO A 54 -8.26 -10.54 -3.35
CA PRO A 54 -9.21 -11.25 -4.19
C PRO A 54 -8.54 -12.43 -4.90
N SER A 55 -9.35 -13.44 -5.23
CA SER A 55 -8.87 -14.72 -5.79
C SER A 55 -8.40 -14.61 -7.24
N ASP A 56 -8.89 -13.63 -7.99
CA ASP A 56 -8.39 -13.27 -9.33
C ASP A 56 -6.95 -12.72 -9.29
N LEU A 57 -6.50 -12.32 -8.10
CA LEU A 57 -5.14 -11.92 -7.79
C LEU A 57 -4.37 -12.99 -6.96
N SER A 58 -4.69 -14.27 -7.12
CA SER A 58 -4.13 -15.37 -6.32
C SER A 58 -2.61 -15.51 -6.37
N GLU A 59 -1.98 -15.15 -7.49
CA GLU A 59 -0.51 -15.20 -7.65
C GLU A 59 0.26 -14.44 -6.56
N MET A 60 -0.33 -13.36 -6.02
CA MET A 60 0.28 -12.55 -4.96
C MET A 60 -0.23 -12.91 -3.56
N GLN A 61 -1.13 -13.88 -3.41
CA GLN A 61 -1.81 -14.20 -2.15
C GLN A 61 -0.84 -14.57 -1.01
N GLU A 62 0.27 -15.24 -1.31
CA GLU A 62 1.30 -15.52 -0.30
C GLU A 62 2.21 -14.32 -0.07
N THR A 63 2.56 -13.60 -1.13
CA THR A 63 3.44 -12.43 -1.05
C THR A 63 2.81 -11.26 -0.29
N ILE A 64 1.51 -11.02 -0.47
CA ILE A 64 0.78 -9.91 0.15
C ILE A 64 0.79 -9.98 1.69
N LYS A 65 0.95 -11.20 2.24
CA LYS A 65 1.05 -11.45 3.68
C LYS A 65 2.31 -10.90 4.31
N THR A 66 3.37 -10.66 3.54
CA THR A 66 4.69 -10.25 4.09
C THR A 66 5.26 -9.00 3.43
N ILE A 67 4.92 -8.73 2.17
CA ILE A 67 5.48 -7.61 1.41
C ILE A 67 5.12 -6.26 2.01
N GLU A 68 6.05 -5.29 1.95
CA GLU A 68 5.76 -3.93 2.36
C GLU A 68 4.79 -3.29 1.35
N MET A 69 3.70 -2.73 1.88
CA MET A 69 2.71 -2.01 1.10
C MET A 69 2.80 -0.52 1.40
N LYS A 70 2.76 0.27 0.34
CA LYS A 70 2.66 1.72 0.37
C LYS A 70 1.43 2.15 -0.40
N ILE A 71 0.66 3.10 0.14
CA ILE A 71 -0.52 3.63 -0.53
C ILE A 71 -0.17 5.05 -0.96
N LEU A 72 -0.33 5.34 -2.25
CA LEU A 72 -0.17 6.68 -2.77
C LEU A 72 -1.51 7.20 -3.25
N ARG A 73 -1.71 8.49 -3.06
CA ARG A 73 -2.85 9.22 -3.59
C ARG A 73 -2.36 10.54 -4.17
N THR A 74 -2.80 10.85 -5.39
CA THR A 74 -2.42 12.09 -6.10
C THR A 74 -0.90 12.36 -6.07
N GLY A 75 -0.10 11.30 -6.22
CA GLY A 75 1.37 11.35 -6.19
C GLY A 75 2.00 11.44 -4.79
N LYS A 76 1.21 11.52 -3.72
CA LYS A 76 1.69 11.60 -2.33
C LYS A 76 1.57 10.25 -1.62
N LEU A 77 2.64 9.84 -0.95
CA LEU A 77 2.63 8.68 -0.05
C LEU A 77 1.77 8.98 1.17
N LEU A 78 0.89 8.05 1.54
CA LEU A 78 0.07 8.10 2.74
C LEU A 78 0.79 7.39 3.90
N PRO A 79 1.12 8.10 4.99
CA PRO A 79 1.61 7.49 6.22
C PRO A 79 0.59 6.55 6.87
N ASP A 80 1.08 5.59 7.65
CA ASP A 80 0.27 4.54 8.29
C ASP A 80 -0.76 5.06 9.27
N ASP A 81 -0.43 6.13 9.98
CA ASP A 81 -1.25 6.79 10.99
C ASP A 81 -2.25 7.78 10.41
N THR A 82 -2.17 8.09 9.12
CA THR A 82 -3.02 9.07 8.44
C THR A 82 -4.46 8.58 8.39
N PRO A 83 -5.43 9.38 8.89
CA PRO A 83 -6.84 9.06 8.75
C PRO A 83 -7.29 9.14 7.29
N LEU A 84 -7.97 8.11 6.81
CA LEU A 84 -8.46 8.02 5.44
C LEU A 84 -9.39 9.19 5.08
N ARG A 85 -10.22 9.63 6.03
CA ARG A 85 -11.08 10.82 5.84
C ARG A 85 -10.30 12.07 5.48
N SER A 86 -9.10 12.27 6.03
CA SER A 86 -8.31 13.49 5.86
C SER A 86 -7.75 13.64 4.44
N VAL A 87 -7.62 12.54 3.70
CA VAL A 87 -7.08 12.56 2.36
C VAL A 87 -8.17 12.68 1.30
N ILE A 88 -9.45 12.46 1.66
CA ILE A 88 -10.61 12.46 0.76
C ILE A 88 -11.35 13.80 0.85
N THR A 89 -11.54 14.46 -0.29
CA THR A 89 -12.37 15.67 -0.37
C THR A 89 -13.85 15.36 -0.11
N THR A 90 -14.63 16.36 0.28
CA THR A 90 -16.08 16.17 0.51
C THR A 90 -16.80 15.70 -0.76
N THR A 91 -16.43 16.22 -1.93
CA THR A 91 -17.00 15.81 -3.22
C THR A 91 -16.71 14.35 -3.54
N GLU A 92 -15.45 13.91 -3.42
CA GLU A 92 -15.10 12.50 -3.65
C GLU A 92 -15.80 11.57 -2.65
N MET A 93 -16.02 12.03 -1.41
CA MET A 93 -16.75 11.25 -0.41
C MET A 93 -18.20 11.00 -0.85
N GLN A 94 -18.86 12.01 -1.41
CA GLN A 94 -20.24 11.89 -1.91
C GLN A 94 -20.27 11.00 -3.15
N ASP A 95 -19.42 11.29 -4.13
CA ASP A 95 -19.38 10.59 -5.41
C ASP A 95 -19.02 9.11 -5.29
N CYS A 96 -18.09 8.79 -4.38
CA CYS A 96 -17.60 7.43 -4.17
C CYS A 96 -18.37 6.70 -3.06
N SER A 97 -19.36 7.34 -2.41
CA SER A 97 -20.14 6.72 -1.35
C SER A 97 -20.96 5.54 -1.86
N VAL A 98 -21.05 4.50 -1.04
CA VAL A 98 -21.99 3.39 -1.23
C VAL A 98 -23.29 3.78 -0.53
N SER A 99 -24.12 4.58 -1.19
CA SER A 99 -25.47 4.88 -0.70
C SER A 99 -26.37 3.66 -0.87
N ALA A 100 -27.14 3.30 0.16
CA ALA A 100 -28.12 2.20 0.12
C ALA A 100 -29.42 2.57 -0.64
N GLY A 101 -29.37 3.59 -1.51
CA GLY A 101 -30.52 4.16 -2.21
C GLY A 101 -30.60 3.71 -3.66
N THR A 102 -31.84 3.53 -4.11
CA THR A 102 -32.33 3.03 -5.41
C THR A 102 -31.42 3.35 -6.60
N PRO A 103 -31.14 2.37 -7.49
CA PRO A 103 -30.36 2.62 -8.70
C PRO A 103 -31.10 3.64 -9.56
N ASN A 104 -30.55 4.84 -9.70
CA ASN A 104 -31.06 5.77 -10.67
C ASN A 104 -30.73 5.23 -12.07
N PRO A 105 -31.67 5.18 -13.02
CA PRO A 105 -31.40 4.71 -14.38
C PRO A 105 -30.47 5.66 -15.17
N HIS A 106 -30.06 6.77 -14.55
CA HIS A 106 -29.15 7.79 -15.07
C HIS A 106 -27.81 7.82 -14.33
N ASP A 107 -27.49 6.77 -13.56
CA ASP A 107 -26.26 6.68 -12.78
C ASP A 107 -25.09 6.36 -13.73
N GLU A 108 -24.55 7.42 -14.29
CA GLU A 108 -23.28 7.45 -14.99
C GLU A 108 -22.23 6.73 -14.14
N GLU A 109 -21.62 5.69 -14.70
CA GLU A 109 -20.40 5.00 -14.25
C GLU A 109 -20.02 5.22 -12.78
N GLN A 110 -20.44 4.31 -11.89
CA GLN A 110 -20.15 4.36 -10.45
C GLN A 110 -18.73 4.88 -10.17
N LYS A 111 -18.63 6.05 -9.54
CA LYS A 111 -17.33 6.71 -9.33
C LYS A 111 -16.50 5.98 -8.28
N TRP A 112 -15.22 5.81 -8.59
CA TRP A 112 -14.23 5.13 -7.76
C TRP A 112 -13.16 6.11 -7.31
N LEU A 113 -12.80 6.04 -6.03
CA LEU A 113 -11.65 6.78 -5.53
C LEU A 113 -10.37 6.08 -5.99
N LEU A 114 -9.59 6.75 -6.83
CA LEU A 114 -8.34 6.21 -7.35
C LEU A 114 -7.19 6.35 -6.34
N MET A 115 -6.51 5.24 -6.08
CA MET A 115 -5.26 5.19 -5.31
C MET A 115 -4.25 4.28 -5.99
N HIS A 116 -2.98 4.39 -5.65
CA HIS A 116 -1.95 3.45 -6.07
C HIS A 116 -1.55 2.59 -4.87
N LEU A 117 -1.52 1.27 -5.09
CA LEU A 117 -0.96 0.32 -4.12
C LEU A 117 0.42 -0.09 -4.62
N VAL A 118 1.45 0.36 -3.91
CA VAL A 118 2.85 0.12 -4.24
C VAL A 118 3.41 -1.00 -3.39
N PHE A 119 3.97 -2.01 -4.05
CA PHE A 119 4.68 -3.11 -3.41
C PHE A 119 6.18 -2.88 -3.41
N GLN A 120 6.80 -2.96 -2.23
CA GLN A 120 8.25 -2.89 -2.08
C GLN A 120 8.76 -4.19 -1.48
N ARG A 121 9.72 -4.82 -2.15
CA ARG A 121 10.48 -5.92 -1.53
C ARG A 121 11.25 -5.34 -0.35
N CYS A 122 10.96 -5.83 0.84
CA CYS A 122 11.80 -5.57 1.99
C CYS A 122 13.20 -6.10 1.71
N SER A 123 14.18 -5.22 1.48
CA SER A 123 15.60 -5.57 1.49
C SER A 123 16.12 -5.64 2.93
N ASN A 124 15.36 -6.25 3.84
CA ASN A 124 15.80 -6.43 5.22
C ASN A 124 16.53 -7.76 5.35
N ALA A 125 17.71 -7.82 4.71
CA ALA A 125 18.77 -8.75 5.04
C ALA A 125 20.07 -7.94 5.21
N LEU A 126 20.68 -8.07 6.40
CA LEU A 126 21.89 -7.40 6.89
C LEU A 126 21.75 -5.93 7.37
N LYS A 127 21.15 -5.77 8.54
CA LYS A 127 21.90 -5.20 9.66
C LYS A 127 22.13 -6.32 10.67
N GLN A 128 23.03 -7.24 10.33
CA GLN A 128 23.60 -8.13 11.32
C GLN A 128 24.51 -7.24 12.15
N ASP A 129 24.04 -6.92 13.34
CA ASP A 129 24.81 -6.31 14.41
C ASP A 129 26.08 -7.16 14.59
N LYS A 130 27.20 -6.66 14.08
CA LYS A 130 28.49 -7.33 14.19
C LYS A 130 29.00 -7.03 15.59
N GLY A 131 28.53 -7.83 16.55
CA GLY A 131 29.23 -7.99 17.82
C GLY A 131 30.63 -8.50 17.51
N ASP A 132 31.65 -7.71 17.86
CA ASP A 132 33.01 -8.21 18.04
C ASP A 132 33.67 -7.38 19.15
N ASP A 133 33.59 -7.95 20.35
CA ASP A 133 34.36 -7.58 21.52
C ASP A 133 35.81 -8.06 21.31
N LYS A 134 36.71 -7.15 20.90
CA LYS A 134 38.09 -7.10 21.40
C LYS A 134 38.86 -5.92 20.80
N ALA A 135 39.21 -4.98 21.67
CA ALA A 135 40.31 -4.06 21.40
C ALA A 135 41.63 -4.85 21.31
N THR A 136 42.30 -4.81 20.16
CA THR A 136 43.73 -5.14 20.09
C THR A 136 44.42 -4.30 19.01
N VAL A 137 45.48 -3.64 19.48
CA VAL A 137 46.46 -2.75 18.84
C VAL A 137 46.99 -3.25 17.48
N GLY A 138 47.19 -2.33 16.51
CA GLY A 138 48.20 -2.53 15.45
C GLY A 138 47.98 -1.81 14.11
N ARG A 139 48.89 -0.87 13.79
CA ARG A 139 49.07 -0.21 12.46
C ARG A 139 49.22 -1.21 11.31
N LYS A 140 48.67 -0.93 10.11
CA LYS A 140 49.39 -0.53 8.86
C LYS A 140 48.43 -0.49 7.63
N LYS A 141 48.94 0.16 6.59
CA LYS A 141 48.38 0.74 5.37
C LYS A 141 48.13 -0.29 4.23
N GLU A 142 47.23 0.10 3.31
CA GLU A 142 47.22 -0.10 1.84
C GLU A 142 46.38 -1.23 1.16
N THR A 143 45.56 -0.77 0.20
CA THR A 143 45.10 -1.38 -1.08
C THR A 143 43.88 -2.31 -1.09
N GLY A 144 42.87 -1.97 -1.92
CA GLY A 144 41.81 -2.91 -2.31
C GLY A 144 40.63 -2.25 -3.03
N SER A 145 40.60 -2.41 -4.36
CA SER A 145 39.52 -2.00 -5.28
C SER A 145 38.15 -2.57 -4.89
N SER A 146 37.07 -1.79 -5.05
CA SER A 146 35.71 -2.33 -5.15
C SER A 146 34.85 -1.44 -6.04
N GLU A 147 34.96 -1.67 -7.35
CA GLU A 147 33.85 -1.40 -8.27
C GLU A 147 32.66 -2.27 -7.84
N SER A 148 31.49 -1.68 -7.66
CA SER A 148 30.24 -2.44 -7.68
C SER A 148 29.21 -1.67 -8.47
N ARG A 149 29.17 -2.05 -9.76
CA ARG A 149 28.17 -1.71 -10.76
C ARG A 149 26.83 -2.26 -10.31
N CYS A 150 25.82 -1.40 -10.23
CA CYS A 150 24.42 -1.83 -10.22
C CYS A 150 23.62 -0.88 -11.10
N CYS A 151 23.67 -1.14 -12.40
CA CYS A 151 22.66 -0.79 -13.41
C CYS A 151 23.01 -1.56 -14.68
N ILE A 152 22.46 -2.77 -14.85
CA ILE A 152 22.27 -3.34 -16.18
C ILE A 152 20.76 -3.28 -16.43
N ILE A 153 20.39 -2.29 -17.23
CA ILE A 153 19.14 -2.26 -17.97
C ILE A 153 19.35 -3.24 -19.13
N MET A 154 18.45 -4.22 -19.29
CA MET A 154 18.39 -5.06 -20.49
C MET A 154 18.08 -4.22 -21.72
#